data_AF-A0ABD0Z510-F1
#
_entry.id   AF-A0ABD0Z510-F1
#
_cell.length_a   1.000
_cell.length_b   1.000
_cell.length_c   1.000
_cell.angle_alpha   90.00
_cell.angle_beta   90.00
_cell.angle_gamma   90.00
#
_symmetry.space_group_name_H-M   'P 1'
#
loop_
_entity.id
_entity.type
_entity.pdbx_description
1 polymer ?
#
loop_
_entity_poly.entity_id
_entity_poly.type
_entity_poly.pdbx_seq_one_letter_code
_entity_poly.pdbx_strand_id
1 'polypeptide(L)'
;MNVFDLKAWRQTNITEAYSTWLRLSVSSGLQLWQPGALPPTLLAFKGLTQSLDPSWHVAGLGSRSLKYPQEILKSAAVLHFSGPAKPWLEISNPEVRSLWYRYVNSSNIFVRKCKIMN
;
A
#
# COMPACT_ATOMS: atom_id res chain seq x y z
N MET A 1 -4.67 -3.32 -0.46
CA MET A 1 -4.47 -4.74 -0.81
C MET A 1 -5.64 -5.10 -1.68
N ASN A 2 -5.43 -5.87 -2.74
CA ASN A 2 -6.50 -6.27 -3.63
C ASN A 2 -6.53 -7.80 -3.70
N VAL A 3 -7.72 -8.38 -3.75
CA VAL A 3 -7.96 -9.79 -4.04
C VAL A 3 -8.76 -9.83 -5.33
N PHE A 4 -8.30 -10.60 -6.30
CA PHE A 4 -8.92 -10.67 -7.62
C PHE A 4 -9.54 -12.04 -7.84
N ASP A 5 -10.84 -12.07 -8.17
CA ASP A 5 -11.48 -13.24 -8.73
C ASP A 5 -11.04 -13.38 -10.20
N LEU A 6 -10.15 -14.33 -10.46
CA LEU A 6 -9.62 -14.57 -11.80
C LEU A 6 -10.64 -15.20 -12.76
N LYS A 7 -11.71 -15.83 -12.25
CA LYS A 7 -12.79 -16.35 -13.10
C LYS A 7 -13.67 -15.20 -13.57
N ALA A 8 -14.10 -14.34 -12.66
CA ALA A 8 -14.82 -13.12 -13.01
C ALA A 8 -13.97 -12.22 -13.92
N TRP A 9 -12.68 -12.06 -13.62
CA TRP A 9 -11.75 -11.29 -14.44
C TRP A 9 -11.79 -11.73 -15.92
N ARG A 10 -11.66 -13.03 -16.19
CA ARG A 10 -11.66 -13.59 -17.55
C ARG A 10 -13.00 -13.44 -18.27
N GLN A 11 -14.09 -13.22 -17.54
CA GLN A 11 -15.43 -13.02 -18.08
C GLN A 11 -15.76 -11.53 -18.30
N THR A 12 -14.85 -10.63 -17.94
CA THR A 12 -14.99 -9.18 -18.13
C THR A 12 -13.96 -8.65 -19.10
N ASN A 13 -14.15 -7.43 -19.60
CA ASN A 13 -13.17 -6.72 -20.43
C ASN A 13 -12.18 -5.88 -19.61
N ILE A 14 -11.97 -6.21 -18.32
CA ILE A 14 -11.25 -5.34 -17.39
C ILE A 14 -9.80 -5.08 -17.79
N THR A 15 -9.11 -6.05 -18.39
CA THR A 15 -7.75 -5.88 -18.89
C THR A 15 -7.67 -4.81 -19.99
N GLU A 16 -8.63 -4.82 -20.91
CA GLU A 16 -8.70 -3.86 -22.00
C GLU A 16 -9.13 -2.46 -21.51
N ALA A 17 -10.13 -2.41 -20.62
CA ALA A 17 -10.57 -1.18 -19.98
C ALA A 17 -9.42 -0.52 -19.20
N TYR A 18 -8.70 -1.28 -18.39
CA TYR A 18 -7.51 -0.82 -17.66
C TYR A 18 -6.43 -0.30 -18.62
N SER A 19 -6.12 -1.06 -19.68
CA SER A 19 -5.12 -0.65 -20.66
C SER A 19 -5.49 0.66 -21.36
N THR A 20 -6.78 0.85 -21.66
CA THR A 20 -7.32 2.07 -22.27
C THR A 20 -7.16 3.27 -21.33
N TRP A 21 -7.62 3.13 -20.08
CA TRP A 21 -7.50 4.19 -19.08
C TRP A 21 -6.05 4.53 -18.76
N LEU A 22 -5.18 3.52 -18.67
CA LEU A 22 -3.75 3.73 -18.43
C LEU A 22 -3.11 4.52 -19.57
N ARG A 23 -3.37 4.14 -20.83
CA ARG A 23 -2.88 4.87 -22.01
C ARG A 23 -3.36 6.31 -22.03
N LEU A 24 -4.64 6.54 -21.77
CA LEU A 24 -5.21 7.88 -21.67
C LEU A 24 -4.51 8.69 -20.58
N SER A 25 -4.37 8.13 -19.38
CA SER A 25 -3.69 8.78 -18.26
C SER A 25 -2.24 9.15 -18.59
N VAL A 26 -1.51 8.28 -19.30
CA VAL A 26 -0.13 8.57 -19.73
C VAL A 26 -0.12 9.67 -20.80
N SER A 27 -0.99 9.57 -21.82
CA SER A 27 -1.08 10.56 -22.90
C SER A 27 -1.50 11.95 -22.42
N SER A 28 -2.28 12.02 -21.33
CA SER A 28 -2.69 13.28 -20.71
C SER A 28 -1.65 13.83 -19.74
N GLY A 29 -0.43 13.28 -19.72
CA GLY A 29 0.64 13.73 -18.81
C GLY A 29 0.38 13.42 -17.34
N LEU A 30 -0.41 12.38 -17.04
CA LEU A 30 -0.72 11.92 -15.68
C LEU A 30 -1.36 13.01 -14.79
N GLN A 31 -2.16 13.89 -15.40
CA GLN A 31 -2.78 15.05 -14.74
C GLN A 31 -3.79 14.70 -13.63
N LEU A 32 -4.42 13.52 -13.66
CA LEU A 32 -5.49 13.17 -12.70
C LEU A 32 -4.97 12.92 -11.28
N TRP A 33 -3.83 12.25 -11.12
CA TRP A 33 -3.07 12.18 -9.86
C TRP A 33 -1.64 11.75 -10.14
N GLN A 34 -0.72 12.36 -9.41
CA GLN A 34 0.67 11.93 -9.33
C GLN A 34 0.93 11.31 -7.96
N PRO A 35 1.60 10.14 -7.88
CA PRO A 35 2.04 9.26 -8.96
C PRO A 35 1.11 8.06 -9.22
N GLY A 36 1.11 7.58 -10.47
CA GLY A 36 0.96 6.14 -10.74
C GLY A 36 -0.38 5.67 -11.35
N ALA A 37 -0.57 4.36 -11.31
CA ALA A 37 -1.65 3.67 -12.00
C ALA A 37 -2.97 3.58 -11.19
N LEU A 38 -3.06 4.21 -10.01
CA LEU A 38 -4.23 4.10 -9.16
C LEU A 38 -5.49 4.73 -9.79
N PRO A 39 -5.49 5.98 -10.29
CA PRO A 39 -6.65 6.55 -10.97
C PRO A 39 -7.16 5.71 -12.15
N PRO A 40 -6.33 5.30 -13.13
CA PRO A 40 -6.83 4.49 -14.24
C PRO A 40 -7.32 3.12 -13.78
N THR A 41 -6.76 2.55 -12.70
CA THR A 41 -7.31 1.34 -12.07
C THR A 41 -8.72 1.59 -11.52
N LEU A 42 -8.92 2.65 -10.74
CA LEU A 42 -10.24 2.94 -10.16
C LEU A 42 -11.31 3.18 -11.24
N LEU A 43 -10.93 3.82 -12.35
CA LEU A 43 -11.83 4.02 -13.49
C LEU A 43 -12.17 2.70 -14.19
N ALA A 44 -11.18 1.84 -14.42
CA ALA A 44 -11.41 0.54 -15.06
C ALA A 44 -12.30 -0.37 -14.22
N PHE A 45 -12.11 -0.39 -12.90
CA PHE A 45 -12.82 -1.27 -11.98
C PHE A 45 -14.12 -0.67 -11.42
N LYS A 46 -14.57 0.49 -11.92
CA LYS A 46 -15.78 1.14 -11.41
C LYS A 46 -16.99 0.20 -11.51
N GLY A 47 -17.64 -0.06 -10.37
CA GLY A 47 -18.79 -0.97 -10.30
C GLY A 47 -18.45 -2.46 -10.30
N LEU A 48 -17.16 -2.82 -10.34
CA LEU A 48 -16.65 -4.19 -10.35
C LEU A 48 -15.86 -4.52 -9.08
N THR A 49 -15.95 -3.68 -8.05
CA THR A 49 -15.24 -3.86 -6.77
C THR A 49 -16.19 -4.10 -5.62
N GLN A 50 -15.66 -4.76 -4.60
CA GLN A 50 -16.27 -4.86 -3.28
C GLN A 50 -15.26 -4.37 -2.24
N SER A 51 -15.76 -3.68 -1.21
CA SER A 51 -14.90 -3.24 -0.12
C SER A 51 -14.46 -4.45 0.71
N LEU A 52 -13.17 -4.51 1.05
CA LEU A 52 -12.68 -5.41 2.09
C LEU A 52 -12.93 -4.78 3.45
N ASP A 53 -13.09 -5.62 4.48
CA ASP A 53 -13.11 -5.14 5.85
C ASP A 53 -11.77 -4.43 6.17
N PRO A 54 -11.78 -3.23 6.79
CA PRO A 54 -10.56 -2.47 7.04
C PRO A 54 -9.49 -3.20 7.87
N SER A 55 -9.87 -4.22 8.64
CA SER A 55 -8.92 -5.07 9.38
C SER A 55 -8.01 -5.89 8.46
N TRP A 56 -8.37 -6.11 7.20
CA TRP A 56 -7.49 -6.83 6.26
C TRP A 56 -6.24 -6.03 5.91
N HIS A 57 -6.35 -4.69 5.85
CA HIS A 57 -5.26 -3.87 5.34
C HIS A 57 -5.28 -2.45 5.91
N VAL A 58 -4.30 -2.15 6.77
CA VAL A 58 -4.04 -0.80 7.27
C VAL A 58 -2.92 -0.17 6.46
N ALA A 59 -3.24 0.84 5.66
CA ALA A 59 -2.29 1.59 4.85
C ALA A 59 -2.01 2.99 5.44
N GLY A 60 -1.04 3.69 4.89
CA GLY A 60 -0.74 5.08 5.25
C GLY A 60 0.20 5.24 6.44
N LEU A 61 0.70 4.14 7.01
CA LEU A 61 1.69 4.19 8.09
C LEU A 61 2.95 4.90 7.60
N GLY A 62 3.46 5.82 8.43
CA GLY A 62 4.56 6.73 8.07
C GLY A 62 4.11 8.03 7.40
N SER A 63 2.80 8.27 7.29
CA SER A 63 2.26 9.60 6.97
C SER A 63 2.09 10.43 8.24
N ARG A 64 2.37 11.74 8.18
CA ARG A 64 2.24 12.64 9.34
C ARG A 64 0.79 12.85 9.79
N SER A 65 -0.17 12.73 8.87
CA SER A 65 -1.60 13.00 9.12
C SER A 65 -2.40 11.78 9.56
N LEU A 66 -1.85 10.56 9.46
CA LEU A 66 -2.59 9.32 9.70
C LEU A 66 -2.14 8.69 11.02
N LYS A 67 -3.08 8.60 11.96
CA LYS A 67 -2.93 7.88 13.22
C LYS A 67 -4.06 6.88 13.33
N TYR A 68 -3.72 5.65 13.70
CA TYR A 68 -4.70 4.58 13.92
C TYR A 68 -4.73 4.22 15.41
N PRO A 69 -5.89 3.89 15.98
CA PRO A 69 -5.99 3.25 17.28
C PRO A 69 -5.12 1.99 17.35
N GLN A 70 -4.48 1.74 18.50
CA GLN A 70 -3.62 0.57 18.67
C GLN A 70 -4.33 -0.75 18.43
N GLU A 71 -5.61 -0.84 18.80
CA GLU A 71 -6.39 -2.07 18.60
C GLU A 71 -6.53 -2.42 17.11
N ILE A 72 -6.72 -1.41 16.24
CA ILE A 72 -6.74 -1.61 14.78
C ILE A 72 -5.37 -2.09 14.29
N LEU A 73 -4.27 -1.53 14.82
CA LEU A 73 -2.91 -1.93 14.43
C LEU A 73 -2.54 -3.34 14.88
N LYS A 74 -3.11 -3.81 16.00
CA LYS A 74 -2.93 -5.17 16.52
C LYS A 74 -3.77 -6.19 15.77
N SER A 75 -5.01 -5.83 15.40
CA SER A 75 -5.94 -6.75 14.71
C SER A 75 -5.72 -6.82 13.21
N ALA A 76 -4.96 -5.88 12.63
CA ALA A 76 -4.76 -5.83 11.19
C ALA A 76 -4.01 -7.05 10.66
N ALA A 77 -4.52 -7.66 9.59
CA ALA A 77 -3.83 -8.76 8.91
C ALA A 77 -2.57 -8.28 8.17
N VAL A 78 -2.64 -7.10 7.54
CA VAL A 78 -1.50 -6.50 6.82
C VAL A 78 -1.33 -5.04 7.20
N LEU A 79 -0.14 -4.69 7.66
CA LEU A 79 0.32 -3.31 7.87
C LEU A 79 1.14 -2.85 6.66
N HIS A 80 0.74 -1.76 6.02
CA HIS A 80 1.43 -1.19 4.87
C HIS A 80 2.00 0.19 5.20
N PHE A 81 3.33 0.24 5.29
CA PHE A 81 4.15 1.44 5.48
C PHE A 81 4.24 2.26 4.19
N SER A 82 3.10 2.73 3.67
CA SER A 82 3.04 3.46 2.39
C SER A 82 3.51 4.90 2.50
N GLY A 83 3.53 5.49 3.69
CA GLY A 83 4.00 6.86 3.91
C GLY A 83 5.52 7.03 3.72
N PRO A 84 6.01 8.27 3.62
CA PRO A 84 7.44 8.55 3.40
C PRO A 84 8.30 8.25 4.64
N ALA A 85 7.76 8.38 5.85
CA ALA A 85 8.48 8.11 7.09
C ALA A 85 8.53 6.59 7.37
N LYS A 86 9.25 5.86 6.52
CA LYS A 86 9.41 4.40 6.60
C LYS A 86 9.98 3.99 7.95
N PRO A 87 9.59 2.82 8.50
CA PRO A 87 9.98 2.43 9.86
C PRO A 87 11.50 2.26 10.03
N TRP A 88 12.23 1.90 8.97
CA TRP A 88 13.69 1.81 8.96
C TRP A 88 14.43 3.14 8.77
N LEU A 89 13.71 4.27 8.76
CA LEU A 89 14.31 5.61 8.70
C LEU A 89 14.16 6.31 10.05
N GLU A 90 15.13 7.16 10.40
CA GLU A 90 15.12 7.94 11.65
C GLU A 90 13.90 8.88 11.76
N ILE A 91 13.42 9.39 10.62
CA ILE A 91 12.24 10.27 10.56
C ILE A 91 10.92 9.59 10.95
N SER A 92 10.90 8.26 11.14
CA SER A 92 9.69 7.53 11.55
C SER A 92 9.32 7.78 13.01
N ASN A 93 8.02 7.76 13.30
CA ASN A 93 7.52 7.76 14.68
C ASN A 93 7.93 6.44 15.38
N PRO A 94 8.43 6.49 16.63
CA PRO A 94 8.73 5.30 17.43
C PRO A 94 7.66 4.20 17.43
N GLU A 95 6.38 4.56 17.48
CA GLU A 95 5.29 3.58 17.46
C GLU A 95 5.27 2.79 16.14
N VAL A 96 5.31 3.48 15.00
CA VAL A 96 5.34 2.86 13.66
C VAL A 96 6.61 2.03 13.47
N ARG A 97 7.75 2.53 13.97
CA ARG A 97 9.04 1.81 13.94
C ARG A 97 8.95 0.49 14.69
N SER A 98 8.38 0.49 15.89
CA SER A 98 8.23 -0.71 16.73
C SER A 98 7.43 -1.82 16.05
N LEU A 99 6.42 -1.46 15.24
CA LEU A 99 5.58 -2.43 14.54
C LEU A 99 6.38 -3.28 13.56
N TRP A 100 7.40 -2.70 12.93
CA TRP A 100 8.30 -3.39 11.99
C TRP A 100 9.50 -4.04 12.68
N TYR A 101 10.14 -3.34 13.64
CA TYR A 101 11.41 -3.76 14.27
C TYR A 101 11.32 -5.12 14.96
N ARG A 102 10.19 -5.45 15.57
CA ARG A 102 9.97 -6.75 16.21
C ARG A 102 10.11 -7.97 15.29
N TYR A 103 10.05 -7.76 13.97
CA TYR A 103 10.20 -8.82 12.97
C TYR A 103 11.55 -8.76 12.23
N VAL A 104 12.42 -7.79 12.57
CA VAL A 104 13.72 -7.63 11.92
C VAL A 104 14.74 -8.55 12.58
N ASN A 105 15.43 -9.35 11.76
CA ASN A 105 16.49 -10.22 12.24
C ASN A 105 17.78 -9.42 12.49
N SER A 106 18.12 -9.18 13.77
CA SER A 106 19.33 -8.47 14.21
C SER A 106 20.63 -9.17 13.82
N SER A 107 20.61 -10.49 13.63
CA SER A 107 21.79 -11.26 13.23
C SER A 107 22.13 -11.09 11.75
N ASN A 108 21.19 -10.60 10.92
CA ASN A 108 21.41 -10.39 9.49
C ASN A 108 22.55 -9.38 9.25
N ILE A 109 23.49 -9.74 8.39
CA ILE A 109 24.70 -8.93 8.13
C ILE A 109 24.37 -7.56 7.52
N PHE A 110 23.37 -7.48 6.64
CA PHE A 110 22.97 -6.23 6.01
C PHE A 110 22.26 -5.31 7.00
N VAL A 111 21.40 -5.87 7.87
CA VAL A 111 20.72 -5.12 8.94
C VAL A 111 21.74 -4.46 9.87
N ARG A 112 22.78 -5.20 10.28
CA ARG A 112 23.87 -4.66 11.11
C ARG A 112 24.71 -3.62 10.36
N LYS A 113 25.15 -3.93 9.14
CA LYS A 113 26.00 -3.03 8.35
C LYS A 113 25.32 -1.70 8.02
N CYS A 114 24.01 -1.73 7.77
CA CYS A 114 23.20 -0.55 7.49
C CYS A 114 22.71 0.17 8.75
N LYS A 115 23.06 -0.30 9.96
CA LYS A 115 22.63 0.30 11.24
C LYS A 115 21.11 0.53 11.32
N ILE A 116 20.35 -0.41 10.77
CA ILE A 116 18.88 -0.32 10.74
C ILE A 116 18.30 -0.42 12.16
N MET A 117 18.98 -1.16 13.04
CA MET A 117 18.66 -1.22 14.47
C MET A 117 19.86 -0.69 15.26
N ASN A 118 19.58 0.18 16.23
CA ASN A 118 20.57 0.68 17.19
C ASN A 118 20.89 -0.39 18.23
#